data_AF-A0A944GNP1-F1
#
_entry.id   AF-A0A944GNP1-F1
#
_cell.length_a   1.000
_cell.length_b   1.000
_cell.length_c   1.000
_cell.angle_alpha   90.00
_cell.angle_beta   90.00
_cell.angle_gamma   90.00
#
_symmetry.space_group_name_H-M   'P 1'
#
loop_
_entity.id
_entity.type
_entity.pdbx_description
1 polymer ?
#
loop_
_entity_poly.entity_id
_entity_poly.type
_entity_poly.pdbx_seq_one_letter_code
_entity_poly.pdbx_strand_id
1 'polypeptide(L)'
;MNENNIAVRLFFSKTGRAKYISALDLITCFQRAIRRTDIPVWHTQGFNPHTYVNVNLPLSLGSEGTNESMDIKLTEQMSFDLICEKLNAVLPPDIRIIKAAFPVRKHTEIEKSV
;
A
#
# COMPACT_ATOMS: atom_id res chain seq x y z
N MET A 1 22.31 -4.03 5.54
CA MET A 1 21.11 -4.73 6.01
C MET A 1 20.59 -3.90 7.18
N ASN A 2 19.58 -3.03 6.98
CA ASN A 2 19.08 -2.20 8.07
C ASN A 2 17.99 -2.98 8.80
N GLU A 3 18.28 -3.39 10.04
CA GLU A 3 17.49 -4.33 10.84
C GLU A 3 16.22 -3.73 11.49
N ASN A 4 15.90 -2.45 11.24
CA ASN A 4 14.82 -1.74 11.95
C ASN A 4 13.59 -1.36 11.11
N ASN A 5 13.31 -2.07 10.01
CA ASN A 5 12.15 -1.75 9.19
C ASN A 5 10.85 -2.32 9.78
N ILE A 6 9.87 -1.45 10.02
CA ILE A 6 8.57 -1.82 10.58
C ILE A 6 7.62 -2.19 9.43
N ALA A 7 7.21 -3.45 9.35
CA ALA A 7 6.27 -3.88 8.32
C ALA A 7 4.85 -3.42 8.65
N VAL A 8 4.17 -2.80 7.67
CA VAL A 8 2.79 -2.33 7.81
C VAL A 8 1.98 -2.83 6.62
N ARG A 9 0.79 -3.38 6.91
CA ARG A 9 -0.20 -3.76 5.91
C ARG A 9 -1.30 -2.72 5.87
N LEU A 10 -1.54 -2.19 4.67
CA LEU A 10 -2.65 -1.31 4.37
C LEU A 10 -3.77 -2.15 3.76
N PHE A 11 -5.00 -1.84 4.16
CA PHE A 11 -6.23 -2.35 3.56
C PHE A 11 -6.93 -1.20 2.87
N PHE A 12 -7.37 -1.41 1.63
CA PHE A 12 -7.96 -0.36 0.82
C PHE A 12 -9.10 -0.87 -0.06
N SER A 13 -10.00 0.04 -0.42
CA SER A 13 -10.98 -0.17 -1.48
C SER A 13 -10.50 0.47 -2.77
N LYS A 14 -10.85 -0.18 -3.89
CA LYS A 14 -10.62 0.26 -5.26
C LYS A 14 -11.92 0.05 -6.04
N THR A 15 -12.66 1.13 -6.29
CA THR A 15 -14.00 1.08 -6.89
C THR A 15 -14.15 2.10 -8.01
N GLY A 16 -15.27 2.08 -8.74
CA GLY A 16 -15.56 3.10 -9.75
C GLY A 16 -14.54 3.10 -10.88
N ARG A 17 -13.91 4.25 -11.16
CA ARG A 17 -12.93 4.35 -12.26
C ARG A 17 -11.62 3.63 -11.94
N ALA A 18 -11.29 3.43 -10.66
CA ALA A 18 -10.08 2.74 -10.26
C ALA A 18 -10.09 1.25 -10.62
N LYS A 19 -11.23 0.65 -11.00
CA LYS A 19 -11.26 -0.73 -11.52
C LYS A 19 -10.39 -0.94 -12.76
N TYR A 20 -10.16 0.13 -13.53
CA TYR A 20 -9.32 0.11 -14.74
C TYR A 20 -7.84 0.42 -14.47
N ILE A 21 -7.42 0.58 -13.21
CA ILE A 21 -6.00 0.69 -12.88
C ILE A 21 -5.38 -0.71 -12.81
N SER A 22 -4.25 -0.90 -13.49
CA SER A 22 -3.46 -2.13 -13.41
C SER A 22 -2.77 -2.26 -12.04
N ALA A 23 -2.30 -3.45 -11.69
CA ALA A 23 -1.53 -3.63 -10.45
C ALA A 23 -0.23 -2.81 -10.43
N LEU A 24 0.43 -2.63 -11.59
CA LEU A 24 1.65 -1.83 -11.70
C LEU A 24 1.37 -0.33 -11.54
N ASP A 25 0.27 0.14 -12.13
CA ASP A 25 -0.16 1.53 -11.98
C ASP A 25 -0.62 1.81 -10.54
N LEU A 26 -1.19 0.81 -9.87
CA LEU A 26 -1.53 0.88 -8.45
C LEU A 26 -0.27 1.04 -7.58
N ILE A 27 0.76 0.22 -7.81
CA ILE A 27 2.06 0.38 -7.13
C ILE A 27 2.60 1.79 -7.35
N THR A 28 2.62 2.25 -8.60
CA THR A 28 3.12 3.59 -8.94
C THR A 28 2.28 4.71 -8.31
N CYS A 29 0.96 4.55 -8.25
CA CYS A 29 0.04 5.47 -7.60
C CYS A 29 0.36 5.60 -6.11
N PHE A 30 0.53 4.48 -5.41
CA PHE A 30 0.88 4.46 -4.00
C PHE A 30 2.28 4.99 -3.73
N GLN A 31 3.27 4.67 -4.56
CA GLN A 31 4.61 5.26 -4.45
C GLN A 31 4.56 6.80 -4.57
N ARG A 32 3.74 7.33 -5.48
CA ARG A 32 3.54 8.79 -5.63
C ARG A 32 2.77 9.39 -4.45
N ALA A 33 1.73 8.71 -3.96
CA ALA A 33 0.98 9.13 -2.79
C ALA A 33 1.91 9.21 -1.56
N ILE A 34 2.67 8.14 -1.30
CA ILE A 34 3.64 8.10 -0.20
C ILE A 34 4.67 9.21 -0.34
N ARG A 35 5.22 9.47 -1.54
CA ARG A 35 6.16 10.58 -1.76
C ARG A 35 5.57 11.98 -1.52
N ARG A 36 4.25 12.12 -1.61
CA ARG A 36 3.53 13.38 -1.29
C ARG A 36 3.16 13.49 0.18
N THR A 37 3.41 12.46 0.96
CA THR A 37 3.17 12.42 2.39
C THR A 37 4.51 12.33 3.12
N ASP A 38 4.66 12.99 4.25
CA ASP A 38 5.83 12.78 5.11
C ASP A 38 5.72 11.46 5.91
N ILE A 39 5.43 10.35 5.23
CA ILE A 39 5.42 9.01 5.82
C ILE A 39 6.84 8.43 5.67
N PRO A 40 7.50 8.01 6.76
CA PRO A 40 8.88 7.54 6.74
C PRO A 40 8.94 6.11 6.18
N VAL A 41 8.86 5.96 4.86
CA VAL A 41 8.87 4.65 4.18
C VAL A 41 10.28 4.27 3.74
N TRP A 42 10.63 3.00 3.90
CA TRP A 42 11.89 2.43 3.47
C TRP A 42 11.97 2.36 1.94
N HIS A 43 13.15 2.72 1.42
CA HIS A 43 13.46 2.71 0.00
C HIS A 43 14.41 1.57 -0.36
N THR A 44 14.21 1.02 -1.56
CA THR A 44 15.08 -0.02 -2.12
C THR A 44 16.54 0.46 -2.23
N GLN A 45 17.47 -0.44 -1.93
CA GLN A 45 18.91 -0.18 -1.93
C GLN A 45 19.49 -0.61 -3.28
N GLY A 46 19.56 0.31 -4.23
CA GLY A 46 20.10 0.08 -5.57
C GLY A 46 20.28 1.40 -6.33
N PHE A 47 20.72 1.33 -7.60
CA PHE A 47 20.99 2.53 -8.41
C PHE A 47 19.75 3.40 -8.69
N ASN A 48 18.53 2.87 -8.51
CA ASN A 48 17.27 3.60 -8.63
C ASN A 48 16.37 3.35 -7.39
N PRO A 49 16.62 4.05 -6.26
CA PRO A 49 15.84 3.90 -5.05
C PRO A 49 14.37 4.26 -5.28
N HIS A 50 13.48 3.33 -4.97
CA HIS A 50 12.05 3.55 -5.02
C HIS A 50 11.41 3.08 -3.71
N THR A 51 10.29 3.71 -3.37
CA THR A 51 9.49 3.36 -2.20
C THR A 51 9.06 1.90 -2.31
N TYR A 52 9.34 1.11 -1.27
CA TYR A 52 8.92 -0.28 -1.23
C TYR A 52 7.41 -0.37 -1.00
N VAL A 53 6.72 -0.92 -1.99
CA VAL A 53 5.28 -1.20 -1.97
C VAL A 53 5.07 -2.57 -2.60
N ASN A 54 4.27 -3.42 -1.96
CA ASN A 54 3.93 -4.74 -2.48
C ASN A 54 2.42 -4.94 -2.45
N VAL A 55 1.78 -5.12 -3.60
CA VAL A 55 0.34 -5.39 -3.69
C VAL A 55 0.09 -6.87 -3.46
N ASN A 56 -0.80 -7.19 -2.53
CA ASN A 56 -1.12 -8.57 -2.18
C ASN A 56 -2.35 -9.02 -2.98
N LEU A 57 -2.25 -10.17 -3.64
CA LEU A 57 -3.37 -10.78 -4.40
C LEU A 57 -4.06 -9.80 -5.38
N PRO A 58 -3.32 -9.20 -6.33
CA PRO A 58 -3.89 -8.19 -7.23
C PRO A 58 -5.11 -8.75 -7.98
N LEU A 59 -6.15 -7.93 -8.04
CA LEU A 59 -7.36 -8.25 -8.80
C LEU A 59 -7.13 -8.11 -10.30
N SER A 60 -7.90 -8.87 -11.08
CA SER A 60 -7.95 -8.73 -12.54
C SER A 60 -8.42 -7.32 -12.92
N LEU A 61 -7.88 -6.79 -14.02
CA LEU A 61 -8.29 -5.50 -14.57
C LEU A 61 -9.81 -5.46 -14.80
N GLY A 62 -10.44 -4.35 -14.46
CA GLY A 62 -11.90 -4.18 -14.52
C GLY A 62 -12.65 -4.63 -13.27
N SER A 63 -11.97 -5.25 -12.30
CA SER A 63 -12.58 -5.68 -11.04
C SER A 63 -12.51 -4.59 -9.97
N GLU A 64 -13.55 -4.53 -9.14
CA GLU A 64 -13.59 -3.72 -7.93
C GLU A 64 -13.21 -4.57 -6.72
N GLY A 65 -12.55 -3.94 -5.75
CA GLY A 65 -12.15 -4.56 -4.50
C GLY A 65 -12.52 -3.66 -3.33
N THR A 66 -13.09 -4.22 -2.27
CA THR A 66 -13.49 -3.46 -1.08
C THR A 66 -12.56 -3.67 0.11
N ASN A 67 -11.67 -4.67 0.04
CA ASN A 67 -10.73 -5.00 1.11
C ASN A 67 -9.43 -5.59 0.53
N GLU A 68 -8.90 -4.93 -0.51
CA GLU A 68 -7.59 -5.27 -1.05
C GLU A 68 -6.51 -4.94 -0.01
N SER A 69 -5.34 -5.56 -0.13
CA SER A 69 -4.24 -5.30 0.80
C SER A 69 -2.90 -5.07 0.10
N MET A 70 -2.04 -4.30 0.74
CA MET A 70 -0.67 -4.09 0.31
C MET A 70 0.25 -3.87 1.51
N ASP A 71 1.53 -4.18 1.30
CA ASP A 71 2.54 -4.07 2.33
C ASP A 71 3.51 -2.93 2.01
N ILE A 72 3.80 -2.12 3.03
CA ILE A 72 4.86 -1.11 3.05
C ILE A 72 5.81 -1.40 4.21
N LYS A 73 6.98 -0.76 4.19
CA LYS A 73 7.96 -0.85 5.28
C LYS A 73 8.27 0.55 5.76
N LEU A 74 8.10 0.83 7.04
CA LEU A 74 8.47 2.11 7.64
C LEU A 74 9.89 2.06 8.18
N THR A 75 10.60 3.19 8.11
CA THR A 75 11.89 3.39 8.79
C THR A 75 11.72 3.88 10.22
N GLU A 76 10.58 4.48 10.54
CA GLU A 76 10.24 5.01 11.87
C GLU A 76 8.78 4.68 12.21
N GLN A 77 8.47 4.57 13.50
CA GLN A 77 7.12 4.25 13.93
C GLN A 77 6.17 5.44 13.72
N MET A 78 5.01 5.17 13.13
CA MET A 78 3.97 6.16 12.91
C MET A 78 2.61 5.55 13.26
N SER A 79 1.69 6.36 13.79
CA SER A 79 0.32 5.92 14.06
C SER A 79 -0.37 5.44 12.78
N PHE A 80 -1.04 4.30 12.86
CA PHE A 80 -1.82 3.74 11.75
C PHE A 80 -2.95 4.68 11.30
N ASP A 81 -3.59 5.39 12.23
CA ASP A 81 -4.64 6.34 11.89
C ASP A 81 -4.09 7.53 11.10
N LEU A 82 -2.90 8.02 11.50
CA LEU A 82 -2.23 9.11 10.80
C LEU A 82 -1.76 8.69 9.39
N ILE A 83 -1.30 7.44 9.22
CA ILE A 83 -0.96 6.88 7.90
C ILE A 83 -2.20 6.86 7.00
N CYS A 84 -3.33 6.35 7.52
CA CYS A 84 -4.59 6.31 6.79
C CYS A 84 -5.06 7.72 6.39
N GLU A 85 -5.00 8.68 7.31
CA GLU A 85 -5.38 10.07 7.07
C GLU A 85 -4.51 10.72 5.98
N LYS A 86 -3.18 10.67 6.16
CA LYS A 86 -2.23 11.26 5.20
C LYS A 86 -2.38 10.68 3.80
N LEU A 87 -2.54 9.36 3.68
CA LEU A 87 -2.71 8.70 2.39
C LEU A 87 -4.06 9.05 1.75
N ASN A 88 -5.16 9.01 2.50
CA ASN A 88 -6.48 9.35 1.99
C ASN A 88 -6.58 10.82 1.54
N ALA A 89 -5.79 11.72 2.11
CA ALA A 89 -5.74 13.12 1.69
C ALA A 89 -5.14 13.33 0.29
N VAL A 90 -4.30 12.40 -0.19
CA VAL A 90 -3.57 12.54 -1.48
C VAL A 90 -3.94 11.50 -2.53
N LEU A 91 -4.61 10.42 -2.14
CA LEU A 91 -5.07 9.37 -3.05
C LEU A 91 -6.26 9.84 -3.90
N PRO A 92 -6.45 9.26 -5.10
CA PRO A 92 -7.66 9.48 -5.87
C PRO A 92 -8.91 9.05 -5.09
N PRO A 93 -10.07 9.72 -5.26
CA PRO A 93 -11.28 9.42 -4.50
C PRO A 93 -11.80 7.98 -4.69
N ASP A 94 -11.45 7.36 -5.81
CA ASP A 94 -11.80 5.99 -6.19
C ASP A 94 -10.90 4.92 -5.50
N ILE A 95 -9.88 5.35 -4.74
CA ILE A 95 -8.97 4.50 -3.96
C ILE A 95 -8.91 5.02 -2.53
N ARG A 96 -9.34 4.22 -1.55
CA ARG A 96 -9.43 4.67 -0.15
C ARG A 96 -8.79 3.66 0.80
N ILE A 97 -7.92 4.13 1.68
CA ILE A 97 -7.39 3.36 2.80
C ILE A 97 -8.49 3.21 3.85
N ILE A 98 -8.77 1.97 4.22
CA ILE A 98 -9.76 1.59 5.23
C ILE A 98 -9.07 1.36 6.57
N LYS A 99 -7.91 0.70 6.56
CA LYS A 99 -7.20 0.31 7.78
C LYS A 99 -5.70 0.16 7.51
N ALA A 100 -4.89 0.42 8.53
CA ALA A 100 -3.51 -0.01 8.61
C ALA A 100 -3.30 -0.90 9.84
N ALA A 101 -2.45 -1.92 9.72
CA ALA A 101 -2.13 -2.85 10.80
C ALA A 101 -0.76 -3.48 10.60
N PHE A 102 -0.22 -4.12 11.64
CA PHE A 102 0.90 -5.04 11.46
C PHE A 102 0.47 -6.26 10.63
N PRO A 103 1.31 -6.76 9.70
CA PRO A 103 1.00 -7.97 8.96
C PRO A 103 1.09 -9.20 9.90
N VAL A 104 0.00 -9.94 10.01
CA VAL A 104 -0.06 -11.19 10.79
C VAL A 104 0.53 -12.37 10.00
N ARG A 105 0.29 -12.41 8.68
CA ARG A 105 0.83 -13.41 7.75
C ARG A 105 1.76 -12.75 6.73
N LYS A 106 2.76 -13.48 6.25
CA LYS A 106 3.59 -13.01 5.13
C LYS A 106 2.73 -12.80 3.89
N HIS A 107 3.12 -11.89 3.01
CA HIS A 107 2.37 -11.62 1.77
C HIS A 107 2.20 -12.87 0.88
N THR A 108 3.11 -13.85 0.95
CA THR A 108 3.06 -15.13 0.23
C THR A 108 2.03 -16.13 0.79
N GLU A 109 1.58 -15.93 2.03
CA GLU A 109 0.68 -16.85 2.76
C GLU A 109 -0.76 -16.31 2.83
N ILE A 110 -1.05 -15.24 2.10
CA ILE A 110 -2.39 -14.68 2.01
C ILE A 110 -3.15 -15.46 0.95
N GLU A 111 -4.24 -16.10 1.37
CA GLU A 111 -5.14 -16.82 0.48
C GLU A 111 -6.25 -15.88 0.03
N LYS A 112 -6.73 -16.07 -1.21
CA LYS A 112 -7.97 -15.42 -1.63
C LYS A 112 -9.11 -16.03 -0.80
N SER A 113 -9.84 -15.20 -0.06
CA SER A 113 -11.15 -15.62 0.45
C SER A 113 -12.04 -15.85 -0.77
N VAL A 114 -12.39 -17.12 -0.99
CA VAL A 114 -13.36 -17.58 -1.99
C VAL A 114 -14.75 -17.14 -1.59
#